data_AF-A0A6M1XNR6-F1
#
_entry.id   AF-A0A6M1XNR6-F1
#
_cell.length_a   1.000
_cell.length_b   1.000
_cell.length_c   1.000
_cell.angle_alpha   90.00
_cell.angle_beta   90.00
_cell.angle_gamma   90.00
#
_symmetry.space_group_name_H-M   'P 1'
#
loop_
_entity.id
_entity.type
_entity.pdbx_description
1 polymer ?
#
loop_
_entity_poly.entity_id
_entity_poly.type
_entity_poly.pdbx_seq_one_letter_code
_entity_poly.pdbx_strand_id
1 'polypeptide(L)'
;SEKVFYDLWTDLYRLFKKLRNAFKEDLEPWTSCEFDFTREGNLKVSFDYIDWIKLGFGPSGKENYYMYKKFGVLPETEYEMEEIREVEKYVKDQE
;
A
#
# COMPACT_ATOMS: atom_id res chain seq x y z
N SER A 1 17.48 5.99 -19.64
CA SER A 1 16.54 5.80 -20.75
C SER A 1 15.33 5.03 -20.25
N GLU A 2 14.21 5.08 -20.97
CA GLU A 2 12.95 4.37 -20.63
C GLU A 2 13.16 2.87 -20.37
N LYS A 3 14.01 2.22 -21.15
CA LYS A 3 14.38 0.81 -20.93
C LYS A 3 14.92 0.53 -19.54
N VAL A 4 15.90 1.33 -19.08
CA VAL A 4 16.50 1.15 -17.75
C VAL A 4 15.45 1.30 -16.64
N PHE A 5 14.50 2.23 -16.82
CA PHE A 5 13.39 2.39 -15.88
C PHE A 5 12.52 1.14 -15.81
N TYR A 6 12.07 0.60 -16.95
CA TYR A 6 11.23 -0.60 -16.97
C TYR A 6 11.94 -1.85 -16.42
N ASP A 7 13.23 -2.00 -16.70
CA ASP A 7 14.03 -3.11 -16.18
C ASP A 7 14.07 -3.05 -14.64
N LEU A 8 14.40 -1.89 -14.07
CA LEU A 8 14.44 -1.68 -12.62
C LEU A 8 13.06 -1.82 -11.97
N TRP A 9 12.01 -1.29 -12.59
CA TRP A 9 10.64 -1.40 -12.10
C TRP A 9 10.15 -2.85 -12.06
N THR A 10 10.46 -3.62 -13.10
CA THR A 10 10.11 -5.05 -13.18
C THR A 10 10.87 -5.85 -12.13
N ASP A 11 12.15 -5.56 -11.92
CA ASP A 11 12.95 -6.23 -10.90
C ASP A 11 12.46 -5.90 -9.48
N LEU A 12 12.11 -4.64 -9.21
CA LEU A 12 11.50 -4.24 -7.95
C LEU A 12 10.20 -5.00 -7.68
N TYR A 13 9.32 -5.10 -8.67
CA TYR A 13 8.08 -5.88 -8.56
C TYR A 13 8.34 -7.37 -8.24
N ARG A 14 9.34 -7.98 -8.89
CA ARG A 14 9.75 -9.37 -8.62
C ARG A 14 10.28 -9.52 -7.19
N LEU A 15 11.04 -8.55 -6.69
CA LEU A 15 11.55 -8.56 -5.32
C LEU A 15 10.41 -8.48 -4.29
N PHE A 16 9.43 -7.60 -4.48
CA PHE A 16 8.25 -7.55 -3.60
C PHE A 16 7.45 -8.85 -3.60
N LYS A 17 7.31 -9.51 -4.75
CA LYS A 17 6.68 -10.84 -4.82
C LYS A 17 7.44 -11.90 -4.01
N LYS A 18 8.78 -11.91 -4.13
CA LYS A 18 9.62 -12.82 -3.34
C LYS A 18 9.50 -12.53 -1.85
N LEU A 19 9.55 -11.25 -1.47
CA LEU A 19 9.36 -10.81 -0.10
C LEU A 19 8.03 -11.30 0.46
N ARG A 20 6.91 -11.04 -0.24
CA ARG A 20 5.59 -11.49 0.20
C ARG A 20 5.50 -13.01 0.40
N ASN A 21 6.14 -13.78 -0.48
CA ASN A 21 6.18 -15.24 -0.37
C ASN A 21 7.02 -15.73 0.81
N ALA A 22 8.05 -15.00 1.22
CA ALA A 22 8.89 -15.37 2.36
C ALA A 22 8.13 -15.34 3.70
N PHE A 23 7.04 -14.58 3.81
CA PHE A 23 6.19 -14.52 5.01
C PHE A 23 5.10 -15.61 5.04
N LYS A 24 4.85 -16.31 3.92
CA LYS A 24 3.72 -17.25 3.78
C LYS A 24 3.85 -18.53 4.60
N GLU A 25 5.02 -18.84 5.13
CA GLU A 25 5.21 -20.09 5.88
C GLU A 25 4.61 -20.03 7.29
N ASP A 26 4.45 -18.84 7.88
CA ASP A 26 4.01 -18.70 9.28
C ASP A 26 2.90 -17.66 9.53
N LEU A 27 2.54 -16.80 8.56
CA LEU A 27 1.59 -15.69 8.76
C LEU A 27 0.65 -15.50 7.56
N GLU A 28 -0.51 -14.89 7.82
CA GLU A 28 -1.35 -14.39 6.73
C GLU A 28 -0.55 -13.41 5.87
N PRO A 29 -0.66 -13.48 4.53
CA PRO A 29 0.12 -12.61 3.66
C PRO A 29 -0.41 -11.19 3.76
N TRP A 30 0.46 -10.25 4.17
CA TRP A 30 0.18 -8.82 4.13
C TRP A 30 -0.38 -8.37 2.77
N THR A 31 -1.22 -7.35 2.82
CA THR A 31 -1.91 -6.78 1.65
C THR A 31 -1.19 -5.54 1.13
N SER A 32 -0.50 -4.81 2.02
CA SER A 32 0.36 -3.67 1.70
C SER A 32 1.62 -3.68 2.56
N CYS A 33 2.70 -3.10 2.04
CA CYS A 33 3.95 -2.89 2.79
C CYS A 33 4.57 -1.54 2.41
N GLU A 34 5.18 -0.87 3.38
CA GLU A 34 5.81 0.44 3.19
C GLU A 34 7.24 0.42 3.72
N PHE A 35 8.15 1.07 2.98
CA PHE A 35 9.57 1.18 3.28
C PHE A 35 9.92 2.66 3.40
N ASP A 36 10.00 3.15 4.63
CA ASP A 36 10.47 4.49 4.93
C ASP A 36 11.98 4.43 5.17
N PHE A 37 12.77 5.08 4.31
CA PHE A 37 14.23 5.10 4.46
C PHE A 37 14.84 6.49 4.27
N THR A 38 15.94 6.75 4.97
CA THR A 38 16.69 8.01 4.87
C THR A 38 18.03 7.82 4.17
N ARG A 39 18.65 8.93 3.74
CA ARG A 39 19.97 8.90 3.12
C ARG A 39 21.07 8.40 4.05
N GLU A 40 20.89 8.52 5.38
CA GLU A 40 21.81 7.96 6.37
C GLU A 40 21.67 6.44 6.53
N GLY A 41 20.72 5.80 5.85
CA GLY A 41 20.52 4.35 5.88
C GLY A 41 19.57 3.87 6.98
N ASN A 42 18.84 4.77 7.64
CA ASN A 42 17.74 4.36 8.51
C ASN A 42 16.64 3.74 7.66
N LEU A 43 16.14 2.57 8.06
CA LEU A 43 15.05 1.88 7.40
C LEU A 43 13.97 1.51 8.42
N LYS A 44 12.74 1.90 8.15
CA LYS A 44 11.53 1.44 8.83
C LYS A 44 10.66 0.73 7.82
N VAL A 45 10.23 -0.47 8.16
CA VAL A 45 9.31 -1.27 7.35
C VAL A 45 8.03 -1.46 8.14
N SER A 46 6.89 -1.25 7.48
CA SER A 46 5.56 -1.53 8.03
C SER A 46 4.78 -2.43 7.07
N PHE A 47 3.90 -3.25 7.63
CA PHE A 47 3.02 -4.15 6.91
C PHE A 47 1.59 -3.87 7.34
N ASP A 48 0.67 -3.88 6.39
CA ASP A 48 -0.75 -3.64 6.58
C ASP A 48 -1.55 -4.81 5.96
N TYR A 49 -2.75 -5.02 6.49
CA TYR A 49 -3.62 -6.17 6.23
C TYR A 49 -5.03 -5.75 5.77
N ILE A 50 -5.23 -4.49 5.37
CA ILE A 50 -6.50 -4.02 4.77
C ILE A 50 -6.90 -4.94 3.62
N ASP A 51 -8.07 -5.57 3.72
CA ASP A 51 -8.61 -6.41 2.66
C ASP A 51 -9.22 -5.56 1.54
N TRP A 52 -8.33 -5.11 0.66
CA TRP A 52 -8.69 -4.35 -0.52
C TRP A 52 -9.61 -5.11 -1.49
N ILE A 53 -9.63 -6.45 -1.46
CA ILE A 53 -10.53 -7.24 -2.31
C ILE A 53 -11.95 -7.13 -1.78
N LYS A 54 -12.12 -7.26 -0.46
CA LYS A 54 -13.42 -7.09 0.20
C LYS A 54 -14.00 -5.68 0.05
N LEU A 55 -13.14 -4.66 0.12
CA LEU A 55 -13.54 -3.27 -0.09
C LEU A 55 -13.91 -2.96 -1.55
N GLY A 56 -13.45 -3.77 -2.50
CA GLY A 56 -13.78 -3.59 -3.92
C GLY A 56 -13.10 -2.39 -4.60
N PHE A 57 -12.26 -1.63 -3.89
CA PHE A 57 -11.60 -0.45 -4.44
C PHE A 57 -10.43 -0.80 -5.37
N GLY A 58 -10.41 -0.11 -6.52
CA GLY A 58 -9.35 -0.20 -7.52
C GLY A 58 -8.05 0.49 -7.09
N PRO A 59 -7.04 0.55 -7.99
CA PRO A 59 -5.77 1.22 -7.72
C PRO A 59 -5.91 2.67 -7.26
N SER A 60 -6.82 3.43 -7.86
CA SER A 60 -7.05 4.85 -7.50
C SER A 60 -7.55 5.02 -6.07
N GLY A 61 -8.50 4.22 -5.62
CA GLY A 61 -9.00 4.29 -4.24
C GLY A 61 -7.91 3.97 -3.20
N LYS A 62 -7.01 3.03 -3.52
CA LYS A 62 -5.84 2.71 -2.67
C LYS A 62 -4.86 3.88 -2.61
N GLU A 63 -4.60 4.51 -3.75
CA GLU A 63 -3.73 5.68 -3.84
C GLU A 63 -4.31 6.85 -3.06
N ASN A 64 -5.59 7.16 -3.26
CA ASN A 64 -6.30 8.21 -2.53
C ASN A 64 -6.26 8.00 -1.02
N TYR A 65 -6.55 6.79 -0.55
CA TYR A 65 -6.46 6.45 0.87
C TYR A 65 -5.03 6.57 1.41
N TYR A 66 -4.02 6.11 0.67
CA TYR A 66 -2.62 6.23 1.07
C TYR A 66 -2.19 7.70 1.17
N MET A 67 -2.56 8.52 0.18
CA MET A 67 -2.25 9.95 0.16
C MET A 67 -2.89 10.70 1.34
N TYR A 68 -4.14 10.36 1.65
CA TYR A 68 -4.83 10.87 2.83
C TYR A 68 -4.16 10.42 4.14
N LYS A 69 -3.96 9.11 4.33
CA LYS A 69 -3.39 8.55 5.58
C LYS A 69 -1.97 9.02 5.84
N LYS A 70 -1.11 9.07 4.81
CA LYS A 70 0.32 9.37 4.96
C LYS A 70 0.61 10.87 4.93
N PHE A 71 -0.09 11.62 4.08
CA PHE A 71 0.25 13.03 3.80
C PHE A 71 -0.86 14.02 4.14
N GLY A 72 -2.05 13.56 4.57
CA GLY A 72 -3.19 14.43 4.85
C GLY A 72 -3.77 15.09 3.59
N VAL A 73 -3.48 14.54 2.40
CA VAL A 73 -4.01 15.04 1.14
C VAL A 73 -5.43 14.56 0.97
N LEU A 74 -6.36 15.49 0.87
CA LEU A 74 -7.78 15.18 0.62
C LEU A 74 -8.00 14.94 -0.88
N PRO A 75 -8.83 13.96 -1.27
CA PRO A 75 -9.25 13.78 -2.66
C PRO A 75 -10.09 14.94 -3.16
N GLU A 76 -10.22 15.05 -4.48
CA GLU A 76 -10.85 16.19 -5.14
C GLU A 76 -12.38 16.10 -5.12
N THR A 77 -12.93 14.89 -5.02
CA THR A 77 -14.37 14.65 -5.13
C THR A 77 -14.99 14.07 -3.85
N GLU A 78 -16.27 14.36 -3.60
CA GLU A 78 -17.00 13.79 -2.46
C GLU A 78 -17.12 12.26 -2.57
N TYR A 79 -17.17 11.73 -3.79
CA TYR A 79 -17.20 10.28 -4.02
C TYR A 79 -15.93 9.61 -3.49
N GLU A 80 -14.76 10.14 -3.83
CA GLU A 80 -13.48 9.64 -3.33
C GLU A 80 -13.31 9.88 -1.82
N MET A 81 -13.86 10.97 -1.29
CA MET A 81 -13.94 11.18 0.17
C MET A 81 -14.75 10.08 0.86
N GLU A 82 -15.86 9.65 0.26
CA GLU A 82 -16.67 8.57 0.82
C GLU A 82 -15.94 7.23 0.76
N GLU A 83 -15.22 6.92 -0.34
CA GLU A 83 -14.36 5.73 -0.40
C GLU A 83 -13.33 5.72 0.74
N ILE A 84 -12.70 6.87 1.05
CA ILE A 84 -11.77 6.99 2.19
C ILE A 84 -12.46 6.71 3.53
N ARG A 85 -13.66 7.26 3.75
CA ARG A 85 -14.44 7.02 4.98
C ARG A 85 -14.80 5.53 5.15
N GLU A 86 -15.12 4.85 4.04
CA GLU A 86 -15.38 3.40 4.05
C GLU A 86 -14.14 2.60 4.46
N VAL A 87 -12.96 2.97 3.95
CA VAL A 87 -11.69 2.33 4.37
C VAL A 87 -11.39 2.63 5.85
N GLU A 88 -11.55 3.87 6.32
CA GLU A 88 -11.32 4.22 7.73
C GLU A 88 -12.23 3.43 8.67
N LYS A 89 -13.53 3.32 8.31
CA LYS A 89 -14.48 2.52 9.07
C LYS A 89 -14.06 1.05 9.10
N TYR A 90 -13.67 0.50 7.95
CA TYR A 90 -13.20 -0.88 7.86
C TYR A 90 -11.98 -1.13 8.75
N VAL A 91 -10.97 -0.24 8.72
CA VAL A 91 -9.76 -0.35 9.54
C VAL A 91 -10.10 -0.28 11.02
N LYS A 92 -10.96 0.66 11.42
CA LYS A 92 -11.37 0.83 12.81
C LYS A 92 -12.15 -0.38 13.35
N ASP A 93 -12.95 -1.03 12.52
CA ASP A 93 -13.72 -2.23 12.91
C ASP A 93 -12.81 -3.48 13.10
N GLN A 94 -11.52 -3.40 12.72
CA GLN A 94 -10.53 -4.46 12.95
C GLN A 94 -9.70 -4.27 14.23
N GLU A 95 -9.79 -3.12 14.88
CA GLU A 95 -9.15 -2.81 16.18
C GLU A 95 -9.99 -3.33 17.36
#